data_AF-A0A846BQR9-F1
#
_entry.id   AF-A0A846BQR9-F1
#
_cell.length_a   1.000
_cell.length_b   1.000
_cell.length_c   1.000
_cell.angle_alpha   90.00
_cell.angle_beta   90.00
_cell.angle_gamma   90.00
#
_symmetry.space_group_name_H-M   'P 1'
#
loop_
_entity.id
_entity.type
_entity.pdbx_description
1 polymer ?
#
loop_
_entity_poly.entity_id
_entity_poly.type
_entity_poly.pdbx_seq_one_letter_code
_entity_poly.pdbx_strand_id
1 'polypeptide(L)' 'EVTEAVNQIEDVSVLKQLHRQAIAISSMVEFQKLLSQNQADS' A
#
# COMPACT_ATOMS: atom_id res chain seq x y z
N GLU A 1 9.16 -5.51 7.07
CA GLU A 1 8.29 -4.32 7.23
C GLU A 1 7.30 -4.12 6.08
N VAL A 2 7.70 -3.65 4.89
CA VAL A 2 6.72 -3.38 3.80
C VAL A 2 6.07 -4.65 3.25
N THR A 3 6.86 -5.69 3.00
CA THR A 3 6.33 -6.99 2.55
C THR A 3 5.35 -7.56 3.55
N GLU A 4 5.63 -7.44 4.85
CA GLU A 4 4.74 -7.91 5.90
C GLU A 4 3.44 -7.09 5.93
N ALA A 5 3.54 -5.77 5.85
CA ALA A 5 2.37 -4.89 5.82
C ALA A 5 1.47 -5.13 4.60
N VAL A 6 2.07 -5.44 3.43
CA VAL A 6 1.31 -5.86 2.23
C VAL A 6 0.65 -7.22 2.43
N ASN A 7 1.33 -8.18 3.06
CA ASN A 7 0.79 -9.52 3.32
C ASN A 7 -0.36 -9.52 4.35
N GLN A 8 -0.50 -8.48 5.16
CA GLN A 8 -1.62 -8.31 6.09
C GLN A 8 -2.88 -7.72 5.41
N ILE A 9 -2.80 -7.35 4.13
CA ILE A 9 -3.95 -6.79 3.40
C ILE A 9 -4.81 -7.93 2.88
N GLU A 10 -5.96 -8.15 3.51
CA GLU A 10 -6.91 -9.20 3.14
C GLU A 10 -7.89 -8.74 2.05
N ASP A 11 -8.14 -7.43 1.93
CA ASP A 11 -9.04 -6.88 0.92
C ASP A 11 -8.34 -6.71 -0.45
N VAL A 12 -8.80 -7.50 -1.42
CA VAL A 12 -8.38 -7.45 -2.81
C VAL A 12 -8.58 -6.06 -3.45
N SER A 13 -9.59 -5.30 -3.01
CA SER A 13 -9.87 -3.95 -3.49
C SER A 13 -8.74 -2.99 -3.10
N VAL A 14 -8.28 -3.07 -1.85
CA VAL A 14 -7.15 -2.30 -1.32
C VAL A 14 -5.86 -2.67 -2.05
N LEU A 15 -5.60 -3.96 -2.27
CA LEU A 15 -4.45 -4.41 -3.07
C LEU A 15 -4.46 -3.83 -4.50
N LYS A 16 -5.63 -3.80 -5.15
CA LYS A 16 -5.78 -3.19 -6.49
C LYS A 16 -5.57 -1.68 -6.46
N GLN A 17 -6.02 -0.99 -5.42
CA GLN A 17 -5.80 0.45 -5.27
C GLN A 17 -4.33 0.77 -5.08
N LEU A 18 -3.66 0.08 -4.16
CA LEU A 18 -2.23 0.23 -3.91
C LEU A 18 -1.41 -0.06 -5.16
N HIS A 19 -1.74 -1.13 -5.91
CA HIS A 19 -1.05 -1.44 -7.15
C HIS A 19 -1.14 -0.31 -8.17
N ARG A 20 -2.33 0.28 -8.37
CA ARG A 20 -2.51 1.42 -9.29
C ARG A 20 -1.75 2.66 -8.85
N GLN A 21 -1.79 2.97 -7.56
CA GLN A 21 -1.11 4.14 -7.00
C GLN A 21 0.41 3.98 -7.03
N ALA A 22 0.93 2.77 -6.80
CA ALA A 22 2.36 2.46 -6.81
C ALA A 22 3.03 2.71 -8.17
N ILE A 23 2.29 2.58 -9.28
CA ILE A 23 2.81 2.86 -10.64
C ILE A 23 3.28 4.32 -10.77
N ALA A 24 2.66 5.25 -10.06
CA ALA A 24 3.00 6.67 -10.08
C ALA A 24 4.08 7.05 -9.05
N ILE A 25 4.48 6.13 -8.18
CA ILE A 25 5.41 6.41 -7.08
C ILE A 25 6.85 6.11 -7.50
N SER A 26 7.73 7.09 -7.28
CA SER A 26 9.14 7.00 -7.69
C SER A 26 10.10 6.55 -6.58
N SER A 27 9.59 6.27 -5.37
CA SER A 27 10.42 5.94 -4.21
C SER A 27 9.72 5.02 -3.22
N MET A 28 10.52 4.16 -2.58
CA MET A 28 10.04 3.25 -1.54
C MET A 28 9.45 3.99 -0.32
N VAL A 29 9.98 5.17 0.02
CA VAL A 29 9.49 5.97 1.16
C VAL A 29 8.08 6.49 0.92
N GLU A 30 7.78 6.88 -0.32
CA GLU A 30 6.44 7.33 -0.72
C GLU A 30 5.44 6.17 -0.73
N PHE A 31 5.88 4.99 -1.16
CA PHE A 31 5.07 3.78 -1.11
C PHE A 31 4.72 3.37 0.34
N GLN A 32 5.68 3.50 1.27
CA GLN A 32 5.43 3.25 2.69
C GLN A 32 4.36 4.19 3.27
N LYS A 33 4.41 5.49 2.95
CA LYS A 33 3.38 6.45 3.37
C LYS A 33 2.00 6.09 2.83
N LEU A 34 1.93 5.70 1.56
CA LEU A 34 0.68 5.27 0.91
C LEU A 34 0.08 4.04 1.61
N LEU A 35 0.94 3.07 1.98
CA LEU A 35 0.54 1.88 2.72
C LEU A 35 -0.02 2.23 4.10
N SER A 36 0.68 3.09 4.86
CA SER A 36 0.24 3.52 6.18
C SER A 36 -1.08 4.31 6.15
N GLN A 37 -1.32 5.10 5.09
CA GLN A 37 -2.59 5.80 4.90
C GLN A 37 -3.75 4.85 4.67
N ASN A 38 -3.57 3.84 3.81
CA ASN A 38 -4.63 2.86 3.55
C ASN A 38 -4.97 1.99 4.78
N GLN A 39 -3.98 1.70 5.63
CA GLN A 39 -4.18 0.98 6.88
C GLN A 39 -4.86 1.81 7.98
N ALA A 40 -4.79 3.14 7.93
CA ALA A 40 -5.44 4.01 8.91
C ALA A 40 -6.92 4.30 8.58
N ASP A 41 -7.32 4.09 7.32
CA ASP A 41 -8.67 4.30 6.80
C ASP A 41 -9.52 3.01 6.72
N SER A 42 -8.96 1.85 7.11
CA SER A 42 -9.63 0.55 7.19
C SER A 42 -9.95 0.16 8.63
#